data_AF-A0A964IXW0-F1
#
_entry.id   AF-A0A964IXW0-F1
#
_cell.length_a   1.000
_cell.length_b   1.000
_cell.length_c   1.000
_cell.angle_alpha   90.00
_cell.angle_beta   90.00
_cell.angle_gamma   90.00
#
_symmetry.space_group_name_H-M   'P 1'
#
loop_
_entity.id
_entity.type
_entity.pdbx_description
1 polymer ?
#
loop_
_entity_poly.entity_id
_entity_poly.type
_entity_poly.pdbx_seq_one_letter_code
_entity_poly.pdbx_strand_id
1 'polypeptide(L)' 'MSAFHALTGVPILLNTSFNIMGKPILHAAEDAMLVFLTTGLDAAVVVDFLLMKNPSDFPR' A
#
# COMPACT_ATOMS: atom_id res chain seq x y z
N MET A 1 -13.47 -3.03 7.77
CA MET A 1 -13.27 -3.08 9.24
C MET A 1 -13.67 -4.41 9.85
N SER A 2 -14.84 -5.00 9.52
CA SER A 2 -15.26 -6.30 10.10
C SER A 2 -14.28 -7.44 9.86
N ALA A 3 -13.73 -7.57 8.64
CA ALA A 3 -12.71 -8.58 8.33
C ALA A 3 -11.42 -8.38 9.15
N PHE A 4 -10.97 -7.12 9.29
CA PHE A 4 -9.79 -6.80 10.09
C PHE A 4 -10.02 -7.15 11.57
N HIS A 5 -11.19 -6.79 12.12
CA HIS A 5 -11.59 -7.14 13.48
C HIS A 5 -11.61 -8.65 13.72
N ALA A 6 -12.14 -9.44 12.77
CA ALA A 6 -12.17 -10.89 12.88
C ALA A 6 -10.75 -11.51 12.94
N LEU A 7 -9.76 -10.87 12.32
CA LEU A 7 -8.37 -11.33 12.31
C LEU A 7 -7.57 -10.85 13.53
N THR A 8 -7.78 -9.61 13.97
CA THR A 8 -6.89 -8.96 14.96
C THR A 8 -7.53 -8.78 16.34
N GLY A 9 -8.85 -8.93 16.47
CA GLY A 9 -9.60 -8.59 17.69
C GLY A 9 -9.71 -7.08 17.96
N VAL A 10 -9.15 -6.22 17.09
CA VAL A 10 -9.18 -4.77 17.23
C VAL A 10 -9.66 -4.12 15.91
N PRO A 11 -10.83 -3.47 15.89
CA PRO A 11 -11.41 -2.90 14.67
C PRO A 11 -10.83 -1.50 14.35
N ILE A 12 -9.50 -1.35 14.32
CA ILE A 12 -8.84 -0.04 14.10
C ILE A 12 -7.78 -0.16 13.01
N LEU A 13 -7.80 0.77 12.05
CA LEU A 13 -6.78 0.91 11.01
C LEU A 13 -6.18 2.32 11.09
N LEU A 14 -4.87 2.42 10.90
CA LEU A 14 -4.22 3.70 10.68
C LEU A 14 -4.36 4.09 9.20
N ASN A 15 -5.06 5.19 8.95
CA ASN A 15 -5.15 5.79 7.62
C ASN A 15 -4.16 6.94 7.52
N THR A 16 -3.27 6.89 6.53
CA THR A 16 -2.29 7.95 6.24
C THR A 16 -2.41 8.36 4.78
N SER A 17 -1.90 9.54 4.44
CA SER A 17 -1.89 9.99 3.05
C SER A 17 -1.08 9.03 2.18
N PHE A 18 -1.71 8.53 1.11
CA PHE A 18 -1.03 7.75 0.09
C PHE A 18 -0.44 8.69 -0.96
N ASN A 19 0.77 9.21 -0.70
CA ASN A 19 1.44 10.19 -1.56
C ASN A 19 2.97 10.03 -1.58
N ILE A 20 3.58 10.56 -2.64
CA ILE A 20 5.03 10.81 -2.72
C ILE A 20 5.26 12.26 -2.31
N MET A 21 6.20 12.51 -1.40
CA MET A 21 6.56 13.85 -0.96
C MET A 21 6.99 14.71 -2.16
N GLY A 22 6.28 15.82 -2.41
CA GLY A 22 6.59 16.75 -3.50
C GLY A 22 5.86 16.51 -4.83
N LYS A 23 4.99 15.50 -4.95
CA LYS A 23 4.11 15.29 -6.11
C LYS A 23 2.64 15.61 -5.77
N PRO A 24 1.81 16.05 -6.75
CA PRO A 24 0.37 16.19 -6.55
C PRO A 24 -0.28 14.85 -6.13
N ILE A 25 -1.48 14.90 -5.56
CA ILE A 25 -2.28 13.72 -5.17
C ILE A 25 -2.41 12.80 -6.38
N LEU A 26 -2.22 11.49 -6.18
CA LEU A 26 -2.14 10.48 -7.25
C LEU A 26 -3.34 10.57 -8.20
N HIS A 27 -3.09 10.57 -9.52
CA HIS A 27 -4.14 10.65 -10.53
C HIS A 27 -4.14 9.46 -11.49
N ALA A 28 -3.10 8.62 -11.48
CA ALA A 28 -2.96 7.47 -12.37
C ALA A 28 -2.51 6.19 -11.62
N ALA A 29 -2.82 5.02 -12.17
CA ALA A 29 -2.41 3.73 -11.60
C ALA A 29 -0.87 3.60 -11.54
N GLU A 30 -0.19 4.22 -12.49
CA GLU A 30 1.26 4.35 -12.57
C GLU A 30 1.84 5.07 -11.35
N ASP A 31 1.13 6.06 -10.79
CA ASP A 31 1.61 6.75 -9.60
C ASP A 31 1.52 5.84 -8.37
N ALA A 32 0.43 5.06 -8.24
CA ALA A 32 0.29 4.06 -7.18
C ALA A 32 1.37 2.98 -7.27
N MET A 33 1.68 2.53 -8.49
CA MET A 33 2.79 1.62 -8.77
C MET A 33 4.14 2.24 -8.36
N LEU A 34 4.38 3.51 -8.69
CA LEU A 34 5.61 4.19 -8.33
C LEU A 34 5.77 4.30 -6.81
N VAL A 35 4.72 4.73 -6.09
CA VAL A 35 4.71 4.77 -4.62
C VAL A 35 5.01 3.38 -4.07
N PHE A 36 4.31 2.36 -4.54
CA PHE A 36 4.47 0.99 -4.08
C PHE A 36 5.91 0.52 -4.27
N LEU A 37 6.49 0.68 -5.47
CA LEU A 37 7.84 0.21 -5.78
C LEU A 37 8.94 0.99 -5.05
N THR A 38 8.77 2.30 -4.83
CA THR A 38 9.80 3.18 -4.25
C THR A 38 9.73 3.36 -2.73
N THR A 39 8.65 2.89 -2.09
CA THR A 39 8.49 2.94 -0.62
C THR A 39 8.68 1.58 0.04
N GLY A 40 8.72 1.56 1.37
CA GLY A 40 8.81 0.33 2.17
C GLY A 40 7.49 -0.43 2.33
N LEU A 41 6.49 -0.19 1.47
CA LEU A 41 5.23 -0.93 1.51
C LEU A 41 5.42 -2.40 1.10
N ASP A 42 4.82 -3.31 1.86
CA ASP A 42 4.89 -4.76 1.60
C ASP A 42 3.86 -5.20 0.53
N ALA A 43 2.68 -4.57 0.54
CA ALA A 43 1.59 -4.86 -0.40
C ALA A 43 0.80 -3.59 -0.77
N ALA A 44 0.20 -3.60 -1.97
CA ALA A 44 -0.72 -2.57 -2.45
C ALA A 44 -1.89 -3.21 -3.19
N VAL A 45 -3.10 -2.68 -2.98
CA VAL A 45 -4.30 -3.08 -3.73
C VAL A 45 -4.70 -1.92 -4.64
N VAL A 46 -4.75 -2.18 -5.94
CA VAL A 46 -5.13 -1.20 -6.97
C VAL A 46 -6.30 -1.77 -7.76
N VAL A 47 -7.49 -1.23 -7.54
CA VAL A 47 -8.75 -1.79 -8.06
C VAL A 47 -8.87 -3.27 -7.65
N ASP A 48 -8.81 -4.20 -8.60
CA ASP A 48 -8.98 -5.64 -8.36
C ASP A 48 -7.64 -6.40 -8.32
N PHE A 49 -6.51 -5.68 -8.33
CA PHE A 49 -5.18 -6.27 -8.34
C PHE A 49 -4.49 -6.13 -6.99
N LEU A 50 -3.99 -7.26 -6.47
CA LEU A 50 -3.10 -7.30 -5.31
C LEU A 50 -1.65 -7.41 -5.78
N LEU A 51 -0.84 -6.44 -5.38
CA LEU A 51 0.60 -6.40 -5.59
C LEU A 51 1.30 -6.72 -4.28
N MET A 52 2.28 -7.61 -4.33
CA MET A 52 3.11 -7.99 -3.17
C MET A 52 4.57 -7.95 -3.57
N LYS A 53 5.41 -7.35 -2.73
CA LYS A 53 6.87 -7.46 -2.89
C LYS A 53 7.33 -8.78 -2.32
N ASN A 54 8.17 -9.52 -3.06
CA ASN A 54 8.95 -10.55 -2.41
C ASN A 54 10.14 -9.89 -1.71
N PRO A 55 10.38 -10.19 -0.43
CA PRO A 55 11.56 -9.68 0.28
C PRO A 55 12.88 -10.07 -0.39
N SER A 56 12.89 -11.14 -1.20
CA SER A 56 14.05 -11.59 -1.99
C SER A 56 14.38 -10.67 -3.16
N ASP A 57 13.40 -9.94 -3.71
CA ASP A 57 13.58 -9.11 -4.90
C ASP A 57 14.26 -7.77 -4.55
N PHE A 58 14.24 -7.39 -3.27
CA PHE A 58 14.80 -6.16 -2.73
C PHE A 58 15.57 -6.45 -1.43
N PRO A 59 16.76 -7.07 -1.52
CA PRO A 59 17.61 -7.28 -0.34
C PRO A 59 17.92 -5.93 0.31
N ARG A 60 17.65 -5.84 1.62
CA ARG A 60 17.89 -4.64 2.43
C ARG A 60 19.39 -4.33 2.56
#